data_AF-A0A0Q5GIW1-F1
#
_entry.id   AF-A0A0Q5GIW1-F1
#
_cell.length_a   1.000
_cell.length_b   1.000
_cell.length_c   1.000
_cell.angle_alpha   90.00
_cell.angle_beta   90.00
_cell.angle_gamma   90.00
#
_symmetry.space_group_name_H-M   'P 1'
#
loop_
_entity.id
_entity.type
_entity.pdbx_description
1 polymer ?
#
loop_
_entity_poly.entity_id
_entity_poly.type
_entity_poly.pdbx_seq_one_letter_code
_entity_poly.pdbx_strand_id
1 'polypeptide(L)'
;MGALEAIKAAIVLVVGTVLGWLVAGLYADLVSLPAAREAGAVHERGIWEARQREAEAKAEADRRAVQSRIDAIERDFHQREAERLAELSNLEAALDQEANRVSIPSAADRGAVACRPAVPRGLRDALDGIGRATPRDDPPGAPAVMR
;
A
#
# COMPACT_ATOMS: atom_id res chain seq x y z
N MET A 1 -42.52 -28.42 -73.69
CA MET A 1 -42.94 -27.27 -72.86
C MET A 1 -42.92 -26.03 -73.73
N GLY A 2 -44.01 -25.25 -73.75
CA GLY A 2 -44.06 -24.02 -74.56
C GLY A 2 -43.20 -22.90 -73.95
N ALA A 3 -42.67 -22.01 -74.78
CA ALA A 3 -41.82 -20.89 -74.36
C ALA A 3 -42.46 -20.02 -73.24
N LEU A 4 -43.79 -19.91 -73.23
CA LEU A 4 -44.55 -19.15 -72.26
C LEU A 4 -44.52 -19.77 -70.84
N GLU A 5 -44.50 -21.10 -70.74
CA GLU A 5 -44.38 -21.81 -69.45
C GLU A 5 -42.95 -21.67 -68.89
N ALA A 6 -41.94 -21.67 -69.74
CA ALA A 6 -40.55 -21.41 -69.35
C ALA A 6 -40.35 -19.98 -68.83
N ILE A 7 -40.97 -18.98 -69.48
CA ILE A 7 -40.91 -17.58 -69.03
C ILE A 7 -41.58 -17.40 -67.67
N LYS A 8 -42.76 -18.00 -67.45
CA LYS A 8 -43.43 -17.97 -66.13
C LYS A 8 -42.56 -18.57 -65.04
N ALA A 9 -41.97 -19.74 -65.30
CA ALA A 9 -41.08 -20.40 -64.33
C ALA A 9 -39.86 -19.53 -64.01
N ALA A 10 -39.26 -18.89 -65.01
CA ALA A 10 -38.14 -17.97 -64.80
C ALA A 10 -38.54 -16.75 -63.95
N ILE A 11 -39.71 -16.16 -64.21
CA ILE A 11 -40.22 -15.02 -63.41
C ILE A 11 -40.43 -15.44 -61.95
N VAL A 12 -41.07 -16.58 -61.69
CA VAL A 12 -41.30 -17.07 -60.32
C VAL A 12 -39.97 -17.29 -59.59
N LEU A 13 -38.96 -17.84 -60.28
CA LEU A 13 -37.66 -18.07 -59.69
C LEU A 13 -36.97 -16.75 -59.34
N VAL A 14 -36.96 -15.78 -60.27
CA VAL A 14 -36.36 -14.46 -60.02
C VAL A 14 -37.08 -13.74 -58.88
N VAL A 15 -38.42 -13.70 -58.90
CA VAL A 15 -39.22 -13.06 -57.85
C VAL A 15 -38.99 -13.73 -56.50
N GLY A 16 -38.97 -15.06 -56.44
CA GLY A 16 -38.67 -15.81 -55.22
C GLY A 16 -37.27 -15.52 -54.68
N THR A 17 -36.28 -15.40 -55.56
CA THR A 17 -34.90 -15.10 -55.17
C THR A 17 -34.78 -13.68 -54.63
N VAL A 18 -35.41 -12.70 -55.28
CA VAL A 18 -35.42 -11.29 -54.83
C VAL A 18 -36.14 -11.14 -53.49
N LEU A 19 -37.30 -11.78 -53.32
CA LEU A 19 -38.02 -11.79 -52.06
C LEU A 19 -37.22 -12.47 -50.95
N GLY A 20 -36.60 -13.61 -51.23
CA GLY A 20 -35.73 -14.30 -50.28
C GLY A 20 -34.55 -13.43 -49.83
N TRP A 21 -33.93 -12.71 -50.76
CA TRP A 21 -32.82 -11.80 -50.48
C TRP A 21 -33.27 -10.60 -49.63
N LEU A 22 -34.42 -9.99 -49.96
CA LEU A 22 -35.00 -8.89 -49.18
C LEU A 22 -35.37 -9.32 -47.75
N VAL A 23 -36.01 -10.48 -47.59
CA VAL A 23 -36.38 -11.01 -46.28
C VAL A 23 -35.15 -11.36 -45.44
N ALA A 24 -34.12 -11.96 -46.05
CA ALA A 24 -32.86 -12.25 -45.37
C ALA A 24 -32.14 -10.97 -44.93
N GLY A 25 -32.09 -9.94 -45.79
CA GLY A 25 -31.51 -8.63 -45.45
C GLY A 25 -32.25 -7.96 -44.30
N LEU A 26 -33.59 -7.92 -44.36
CA LEU A 26 -34.42 -7.36 -43.29
C LEU A 26 -34.25 -8.12 -41.97
N TYR A 27 -34.15 -9.45 -42.02
CA TYR A 27 -33.90 -10.26 -40.82
C TYR A 27 -32.50 -10.01 -40.23
N ALA A 28 -31.48 -9.87 -41.09
CA ALA A 28 -30.13 -9.56 -40.65
C ALA A 28 -30.09 -8.21 -39.91
N ASP A 29 -30.74 -7.18 -40.47
CA ASP A 29 -30.77 -5.83 -39.90
C ASP A 29 -31.64 -5.71 -38.65
N LEU A 30 -32.83 -6.30 -38.66
CA LEU A 30 -33.80 -6.15 -37.56
C LEU A 30 -33.56 -7.10 -36.39
N VAL A 31 -32.93 -8.26 -36.63
CA VAL A 31 -32.80 -9.30 -35.60
C VAL A 31 -31.34 -9.60 -35.28
N SER A 32 -30.51 -9.88 -36.28
CA SER A 32 -29.16 -10.40 -36.04
C SER A 32 -28.18 -9.34 -35.53
N LEU A 33 -28.22 -8.14 -36.13
CA LEU A 33 -27.36 -7.01 -35.76
C LEU A 33 -27.63 -6.46 -34.35
N PRO A 34 -28.89 -6.20 -33.94
CA PRO A 34 -29.15 -5.76 -32.57
C PRO A 34 -28.80 -6.84 -31.55
N ALA A 35 -29.12 -8.12 -31.80
CA ALA A 35 -28.75 -9.21 -30.90
C ALA A 35 -27.22 -9.35 -30.72
N ALA A 36 -26.44 -9.19 -31.80
CA ALA A 36 -24.99 -9.21 -31.73
C ALA A 36 -24.42 -8.02 -30.94
N ARG A 37 -25.02 -6.82 -31.08
CA ARG A 37 -24.63 -5.64 -30.30
C ARG A 37 -24.92 -5.81 -28.81
N GLU A 38 -26.09 -6.35 -28.48
CA GLU A 38 -26.46 -6.63 -27.08
C GLU A 38 -25.53 -7.67 -26.46
N ALA A 39 -25.23 -8.76 -27.17
CA ALA A 39 -24.27 -9.76 -26.72
C ALA A 39 -22.87 -9.17 -26.49
N GLY A 40 -22.40 -8.30 -27.39
CA GLY A 40 -21.15 -7.56 -27.22
C GLY A 40 -21.15 -6.66 -25.99
N ALA A 41 -22.22 -5.88 -25.79
CA ALA A 41 -22.35 -4.99 -24.65
C ALA A 41 -22.37 -5.73 -23.30
N VAL A 42 -23.01 -6.91 -23.23
CA VAL A 42 -23.00 -7.75 -22.03
C VAL A 42 -21.60 -8.27 -21.75
N HIS A 43 -20.88 -8.70 -22.78
CA HIS A 43 -19.51 -9.18 -22.62
C HIS A 43 -18.56 -8.08 -22.12
N GLU A 44 -18.66 -6.88 -22.70
CA GLU A 44 -17.85 -5.72 -22.28
C GLU A 44 -18.15 -5.31 -20.82
N ARG A 45 -19.43 -5.30 -20.43
CA ARG A 45 -19.81 -5.05 -19.03
C ARG A 45 -19.21 -6.10 -18.09
N GLY A 46 -19.27 -7.37 -18.46
CA GLY A 46 -18.69 -8.46 -17.65
C GLY A 46 -17.18 -8.30 -17.47
N ILE A 47 -16.44 -7.93 -18.52
CA ILE A 47 -15.00 -7.66 -18.43
C ILE A 47 -14.73 -6.45 -17.54
N TRP A 48 -15.51 -5.39 -17.70
CA TRP A 48 -15.35 -4.17 -16.91
C TRP A 48 -15.61 -4.43 -15.42
N GLU A 49 -16.69 -5.13 -15.07
CA GLU A 49 -17.00 -5.51 -13.69
C GLU A 49 -15.95 -6.45 -13.09
N ALA A 50 -15.39 -7.38 -13.88
CA ALA A 50 -14.31 -8.23 -13.43
C ALA A 50 -13.05 -7.41 -13.11
N ARG A 51 -12.66 -6.50 -14.00
CA ARG A 51 -11.52 -5.60 -13.77
C ARG A 51 -11.74 -4.67 -12.59
N GLN A 52 -12.97 -4.19 -12.39
CA GLN A 52 -13.31 -3.35 -11.26
C GLN A 52 -13.14 -4.13 -9.95
N ARG A 53 -13.68 -5.36 -9.86
CA ARG A 53 -13.52 -6.22 -8.68
C ARG A 53 -12.06 -6.54 -8.38
N GLU A 54 -11.25 -6.79 -9.41
CA GLU A 54 -9.81 -7.00 -9.24
C GLU A 54 -9.09 -5.74 -8.73
N ALA A 55 -9.46 -4.57 -9.23
CA ALA A 55 -8.89 -3.30 -8.78
C ALA A 55 -9.26 -2.98 -7.33
N GLU A 56 -10.52 -3.20 -6.95
CA GLU A 56 -10.99 -3.05 -5.57
C GLU A 56 -10.29 -4.02 -4.62
N ALA A 57 -10.16 -5.30 -5.01
CA ALA A 57 -9.44 -6.29 -4.22
C ALA A 57 -7.96 -5.93 -4.01
N LYS A 58 -7.28 -5.41 -5.03
CA LYS A 58 -5.91 -4.90 -4.91
C LYS A 58 -5.83 -3.71 -3.97
N ALA A 59 -6.73 -2.73 -4.13
CA ALA A 59 -6.76 -1.56 -3.26
C ALA A 59 -7.02 -1.93 -1.79
N GLU A 60 -7.86 -2.93 -1.52
CA GLU A 60 -8.06 -3.45 -0.17
C GLU A 60 -6.81 -4.15 0.37
N ALA A 61 -6.16 -4.99 -0.45
CA ALA A 61 -4.93 -5.67 -0.06
C ALA A 61 -3.82 -4.65 0.29
N ASP A 62 -3.68 -3.60 -0.52
CA ASP A 62 -2.72 -2.51 -0.28
C ASP A 62 -3.03 -1.78 1.02
N ARG A 63 -4.31 -1.45 1.29
CA ARG A 63 -4.72 -0.84 2.57
C ARG A 63 -4.35 -1.72 3.76
N ARG A 64 -4.62 -3.03 3.68
CA ARG A 64 -4.29 -3.98 4.76
C ARG A 64 -2.77 -4.09 4.94
N ALA A 65 -1.99 -4.07 3.87
CA ALA A 65 -0.53 -4.11 3.91
C ALA A 65 0.06 -2.82 4.51
N VAL A 66 -0.54 -1.66 4.23
CA VAL A 66 -0.14 -0.40 4.86
C VAL A 66 -0.51 -0.40 6.33
N GLN A 67 -1.73 -0.85 6.68
CA GLN A 67 -2.16 -0.89 8.08
C GLN A 67 -1.27 -1.81 8.92
N SER A 68 -0.92 -2.99 8.41
CA SER A 68 -0.04 -3.90 9.14
C SER A 68 1.37 -3.33 9.37
N ARG A 69 1.87 -2.48 8.45
CA ARG A 69 3.11 -1.72 8.65
C ARG A 69 2.96 -0.66 9.73
N ILE A 70 1.85 0.07 9.74
CA ILE A 70 1.56 1.07 10.79
C ILE A 70 1.52 0.37 12.15
N ASP A 71 0.76 -0.72 12.27
CA ASP A 71 0.64 -1.50 13.51
C ASP A 71 1.99 -2.07 13.98
N ALA A 72 2.89 -2.40 13.05
CA ALA A 72 4.25 -2.82 13.39
C ALA A 72 5.10 -1.66 13.93
N ILE A 73 5.04 -0.49 13.28
CA ILE A 73 5.75 0.72 13.71
C ILE A 73 5.25 1.19 15.07
N GLU A 74 3.93 1.17 15.30
CA GLU A 74 3.32 1.59 16.56
C GLU A 74 3.77 0.70 17.72
N ARG A 75 3.80 -0.62 17.52
CA ARG A 75 4.33 -1.57 18.52
C ARG A 75 5.80 -1.32 18.83
N ASP A 76 6.62 -1.12 17.80
CA ASP A 76 8.06 -0.83 17.95
C ASP A 76 8.29 0.52 18.66
N PHE A 77 7.47 1.53 18.37
CA PHE A 77 7.50 2.81 19.08
C PHE A 77 7.16 2.65 20.56
N HIS A 78 6.08 1.96 20.90
CA HIS A 78 5.69 1.73 22.29
C HIS A 78 6.73 0.90 23.06
N GLN A 79 7.36 -0.07 22.41
CA GLN A 79 8.44 -0.83 23.01
C GLN A 79 9.64 0.08 23.33
N ARG A 80 10.10 0.87 22.36
CA ARG A 80 11.21 1.82 22.58
C ARG A 80 10.89 2.86 23.63
N GLU A 81 9.65 3.33 23.70
CA GLU A 81 9.23 4.29 24.71
C GLU A 81 9.22 3.68 26.10
N ALA A 82 8.77 2.43 26.25
CA ALA A 82 8.85 1.70 27.51
C ALA A 82 10.30 1.48 27.97
N GLU A 83 11.20 1.13 27.04
CA GLU A 83 12.63 1.01 27.30
C GLU A 83 13.24 2.34 27.76
N ARG A 84 12.92 3.45 27.09
CA ARG A 84 13.38 4.81 27.47
C ARG A 84 12.85 5.25 28.83
N LEU A 85 11.59 4.98 29.14
CA LEU A 85 11.01 5.30 30.44
C LEU A 85 11.68 4.49 31.55
N ALA A 86 11.98 3.21 31.30
CA ALA A 86 12.74 2.38 32.23
C ALA A 86 14.16 2.95 32.45
N GLU A 87 14.87 3.31 31.38
CA GLU A 87 16.18 3.96 31.45
C GLU A 87 16.14 5.27 32.25
N LEU A 88 15.15 6.14 31.99
CA LEU A 88 14.98 7.39 32.74
C LEU A 88 14.72 7.14 34.21
N SER A 89 13.85 6.20 34.57
CA SER A 89 13.57 5.87 35.97
C SER A 89 14.80 5.32 36.70
N ASN A 90 15.63 4.54 36.00
CA ASN A 90 16.89 4.03 36.54
C ASN A 90 17.91 5.17 36.76
N LEU A 91 17.96 6.14 35.84
CA LEU A 91 18.83 7.31 35.97
C LEU A 91 18.39 8.21 37.12
N GLU A 92 17.08 8.45 37.28
CA GLU A 92 16.53 9.21 38.40
C GLU A 92 16.87 8.53 39.74
N ALA A 93 16.65 7.21 39.84
CA ALA A 93 17.01 6.46 41.03
C ALA A 93 18.52 6.49 41.33
N ALA A 94 19.37 6.47 40.30
CA ALA A 94 20.82 6.59 40.46
C ALA A 94 21.23 8.00 40.93
N LEU A 95 20.58 9.05 40.42
CA LEU A 95 20.79 10.43 40.87
C LEU A 95 20.36 10.63 42.32
N ASP A 96 19.21 10.07 42.73
CA ASP A 96 18.75 10.12 44.12
C ASP A 96 19.69 9.38 45.07
N GLN A 97 20.20 8.22 44.67
CA GLN A 97 21.21 7.50 45.45
C GLN A 97 22.50 8.30 45.62
N GLU A 98 22.93 9.01 44.58
CA GLU A 98 24.12 9.86 44.64
C GLU A 98 23.88 11.10 45.51
N ALA A 99 22.73 11.76 45.37
CA ALA A 99 22.35 12.90 46.22
C ALA A 99 22.31 12.53 47.71
N ASN A 100 21.87 11.30 48.03
CA ASN A 100 21.87 10.78 49.39
C ASN A 100 23.25 10.32 49.89
N ARG A 101 24.17 9.92 48.98
CA ARG A 101 25.56 9.56 49.33
C ARG A 101 26.47 10.76 49.49
N VAL A 102 26.25 11.82 48.71
CA VAL A 102 27.00 13.07 48.81
C VAL A 102 26.43 13.87 49.98
N SER A 103 26.91 13.57 51.19
CA SER A 103 27.00 14.62 52.20
C SER A 103 27.89 15.71 51.59
N ILE A 104 27.34 16.91 51.40
CA ILE A 104 28.02 18.13 50.96
C ILE A 104 29.51 18.07 51.33
N PRO A 105 30.46 18.05 50.37
CA PRO A 105 31.87 18.08 50.72
C PRO A 105 32.11 19.39 51.46
N SER A 106 32.43 19.29 52.74
CA SER A 106 33.01 20.38 53.52
C SER A 106 34.15 20.99 52.68
N ALA A 107 34.15 22.32 52.57
CA ALA A 107 34.99 23.11 51.65
C ALA A 107 36.51 23.08 51.97
N ALA A 108 37.04 21.96 52.46
CA ALA A 108 38.39 21.83 52.99
C ALA A 108 39.44 21.27 52.00
N ASP A 109 39.05 20.60 50.90
CA ASP A 109 40.03 20.03 49.96
C ASP A 109 40.07 20.78 48.63
N ARG A 110 40.50 22.05 48.67
CA ARG A 110 40.95 22.79 47.49
C ARG A 110 42.43 22.53 47.25
N GLY A 111 42.74 21.41 46.62
CA GLY A 111 44.09 21.06 46.17
C GLY A 111 44.07 20.48 44.75
N ALA A 112 44.35 21.35 43.78
CA ALA A 112 44.88 21.10 42.42
C ALA A 112 44.57 19.76 41.71
N VAL A 113 43.99 19.84 40.49
CA VAL A 113 44.52 19.30 39.21
C VAL A 113 43.39 19.12 38.18
N ALA A 114 43.61 19.68 36.98
CA ALA A 114 42.96 19.43 35.69
C ALA A 114 41.42 19.32 35.63
N CYS A 115 40.80 20.32 35.01
CA CYS A 115 39.39 20.41 34.66
C CYS A 115 38.89 19.21 33.83
N ARG A 116 38.50 18.13 34.51
CA ARG A 116 37.41 17.23 34.08
C ARG A 116 36.45 17.12 35.26
N PRO A 117 35.14 17.35 35.07
CA PRO A 117 34.19 17.03 36.13
C PRO A 117 34.38 15.54 36.45
N ALA A 118 34.67 15.24 37.71
CA ALA A 118 34.78 13.88 38.20
C ALA A 118 33.37 13.27 38.20
N VAL A 119 32.93 12.77 37.04
CA VAL A 119 31.67 12.04 36.92
C VAL A 119 31.82 10.74 37.72
N PRO A 120 30.96 10.50 38.74
CA PRO A 120 31.07 9.30 39.58
C PRO A 120 30.90 8.04 38.73
N ARG A 121 31.60 6.95 39.12
CA ARG A 121 31.67 5.71 38.32
C ARG A 121 30.30 5.16 37.96
N GLY A 122 29.33 5.17 38.88
CA GLY A 122 27.97 4.71 38.60
C GLY A 122 27.24 5.54 37.53
N LEU A 123 27.37 6.87 37.55
CA LEU A 123 26.80 7.74 36.52
C LEU A 123 27.55 7.59 35.19
N ARG A 124 28.88 7.41 35.23
CA ARG A 124 29.68 7.14 34.04
C ARG A 124 29.27 5.81 33.40
N ASP A 125 29.12 4.74 34.17
CA ASP A 125 28.77 3.41 33.65
C ASP A 125 27.34 3.40 33.07
N ALA A 126 26.41 4.15 33.67
CA ALA A 126 25.06 4.35 33.12
C ALA A 126 25.07 5.16 31.81
N LEU A 127 25.90 6.20 31.71
CA LEU A 127 26.02 7.04 30.50
C LEU A 127 26.82 6.38 29.36
N ASP A 128 27.84 5.56 29.69
CA ASP A 128 28.69 4.87 28.70
C ASP A 128 27.89 3.79 27.94
N GLY A 129 26.84 3.22 28.55
CA GLY A 129 25.87 2.35 27.89
C GLY A 129 25.02 3.07 26.83
N ILE A 130 24.66 4.34 27.08
CA ILE A 130 23.84 5.16 26.17
C ILE A 130 24.71 5.74 25.02
N GLY A 131 25.93 6.19 25.33
CA GLY A 131 26.82 6.86 24.37
C GLY A 131 27.36 5.97 23.24
N ARG A 132 27.24 4.63 23.36
CA ARG A 132 27.67 3.66 22.34
C ARG A 132 26.50 2.97 21.62
N ALA A 133 25.27 3.44 21.79
CA ALA A 133 24.13 2.94 21.04
C ALA A 133 24.28 3.31 19.55
N THR A 134 24.79 2.33 18.79
CA THR A 134 24.62 2.02 17.35
C THR A 134 24.56 3.17 16.33
N PRO A 135 25.36 3.13 15.25
CA PRO A 135 25.15 4.02 14.12
C PRO A 135 23.72 3.85 13.62
N ARG A 136 23.04 4.99 13.46
CA ARG A 136 21.72 5.08 12.85
C ARG A 136 21.85 4.53 11.42
N ASP A 137 21.34 3.33 11.18
CA ASP A 137 21.09 2.86 9.82
C ASP A 137 19.96 3.73 9.24
N ASP A 138 20.35 4.83 8.60
CA ASP A 138 19.43 5.63 7.80
C ASP A 138 18.86 4.72 6.69
N PRO A 139 17.52 4.60 6.55
CA PRO A 139 16.96 3.89 5.41
C PRO A 139 17.40 4.60 4.11
N PRO A 140 17.72 3.85 3.04
CA PRO A 140 18.14 4.45 1.77
C PRO A 140 17.07 5.46 1.33
N GLY A 141 17.53 6.70 1.14
CA GLY A 141 16.69 7.84 0.80
C GLY A 141 15.72 7.53 -0.33
N ALA A 142 14.49 8.02 -0.17
CA ALA A 142 13.50 8.01 -1.22
C ALA A 142 14.11 8.62 -2.50
N PRO A 143 13.95 7.97 -3.68
CA PRO A 143 14.48 8.54 -4.91
C PRO A 143 13.84 9.90 -5.16
N ALA A 144 14.69 10.91 -5.36
CA ALA A 144 14.29 12.25 -5.75
C ALA A 144 13.44 12.17 -7.03
N VAL A 145 12.15 12.45 -6.90
CA VAL A 145 11.26 12.67 -8.04
C VAL A 145 11.68 14.01 -8.66
N MET A 146 12.49 13.94 -9.72
CA MET A 146 12.68 15.08 -10.63
C MET A 146 11.33 15.42 -11.24
N ARG A 147 10.89 16.66 -11.00
CA ARG A 147 9.87 17.35 -11.78
C ARG A 147 10.55 18.15 -12.88
#